data_AF-A0A9P7MGH6-F1
#
_entry.id   AF-A0A9P7MGH6-F1
#
_cell.length_a   1.000
_cell.length_b   1.000
_cell.length_c   1.000
_cell.angle_alpha   90.00
_cell.angle_beta   90.00
_cell.angle_gamma   90.00
#
_symmetry.space_group_name_H-M   'P 1'
#
loop_
_entity.id
_entity.type
_entity.pdbx_description
1 polymer ?
#
loop_
_entity_poly.entity_id
_entity_poly.type
_entity_poly.pdbx_seq_one_letter_code
_entity_poly.pdbx_strand_id
1 'polypeptide(L)'
;MHLSTTVVAGALAIGASAGSNFLGFNSGATLPDRSAKFKKDFEAEFKTAQALNGAPGTFNSVRLYTNIQAYSKDDPIEAFEAAIDTKTNMLLGVWASGTDNIDKEITALKKAVTKYGTKFTDLVIGMSIGSEDLYRDSVAGRKNKGGLGASPDTILKFIKDYKKAFADGPLSKVPVGHVDTWDVWTNSSIKSVIDAVDFLGVDEYPYYENDKGNDIKNAGHLFDKAFDATVAAANGKPVWVTETGWPYTGPTWDQGVASVENAKYYWDEVGCRKLFNKVPTFWYNLRDSNPDNKMKFAVTKDLSPKPLFDLTCPKTFDTKPQTSLTSSAAGTSTANPKPSDTGASKPASSGSSDSSSSGDSGANGGSGTVNGASGSGSSTTPASAATTTANNAVGSYGKLSGVACFAIALVAGGVALL
;
A
#
# COMPACT_ATOMS: atom_id res chain seq x y z
N MET A 1 -29.55 24.48 -43.42
CA MET A 1 -28.21 24.04 -42.99
C MET A 1 -28.35 23.50 -41.57
N HIS A 2 -28.54 22.20 -41.43
CA HIS A 2 -28.61 21.56 -40.11
C HIS A 2 -27.22 20.96 -39.83
N LEU A 3 -26.46 21.60 -38.94
CA LEU A 3 -25.21 21.07 -38.42
C LEU A 3 -25.56 20.06 -37.31
N SER A 4 -25.50 18.78 -37.66
CA SER A 4 -25.57 17.68 -36.70
C SER A 4 -24.28 17.64 -35.90
N THR A 5 -24.37 17.96 -34.60
CA THR A 5 -23.27 17.87 -33.65
C THR A 5 -23.03 16.41 -33.29
N THR A 6 -22.03 15.80 -33.90
CA THR A 6 -21.56 14.45 -33.56
C THR A 6 -20.82 14.52 -32.22
N VAL A 7 -21.45 14.01 -31.15
CA VAL A 7 -20.78 13.79 -29.87
C VAL A 7 -19.84 12.61 -30.03
N VAL A 8 -18.54 12.87 -30.04
CA VAL A 8 -17.51 11.83 -29.94
C VAL A 8 -17.49 11.35 -28.49
N ALA A 9 -18.15 10.22 -28.23
CA ALA A 9 -17.98 9.49 -26.99
C ALA A 9 -16.57 8.88 -26.99
N GLY A 10 -15.65 9.53 -26.29
CA GLY A 10 -14.33 8.98 -25.98
C GLY A 10 -14.49 7.80 -25.04
N ALA A 11 -14.58 6.59 -25.57
CA ALA A 11 -14.37 5.39 -24.79
C ALA A 11 -12.90 5.37 -24.37
N LEU A 12 -12.62 5.80 -23.13
CA LEU A 12 -11.42 5.40 -22.41
C LEU A 12 -11.51 3.89 -22.23
N ALA A 13 -10.99 3.17 -23.23
CA ALA A 13 -10.60 1.79 -23.05
C ALA A 13 -9.49 1.79 -22.00
N ILE A 14 -9.88 1.64 -20.73
CA ILE A 14 -8.97 1.19 -19.69
C ILE A 14 -8.47 -0.14 -20.21
N GLY A 15 -7.24 -0.15 -20.71
CA GLY A 15 -6.57 -1.36 -21.11
C GLY A 15 -6.41 -2.23 -19.88
N ALA A 16 -7.41 -3.08 -19.62
CA ALA A 16 -7.19 -4.34 -18.95
C ALA A 16 -6.30 -5.14 -19.90
N SER A 17 -4.98 -4.87 -19.87
CA SER A 17 -4.03 -5.89 -20.20
C SER A 17 -4.48 -7.12 -19.41
N ALA A 18 -4.75 -8.21 -20.12
CA ALA A 18 -5.09 -9.49 -19.54
C ALA A 18 -3.89 -9.99 -18.74
N GLY A 19 -3.63 -9.34 -17.60
CA GLY A 19 -2.72 -9.79 -16.59
C GLY A 19 -3.31 -11.06 -16.03
N SER A 20 -2.48 -12.09 -15.90
CA SER A 20 -2.81 -13.33 -15.23
C SER A 20 -3.62 -13.02 -13.96
N ASN A 21 -4.84 -13.56 -13.88
CA ASN A 21 -5.73 -13.37 -12.74
C ASN A 21 -5.16 -14.10 -11.52
N PHE A 22 -4.25 -13.46 -10.79
CA PHE A 22 -3.68 -13.99 -9.57
C PHE A 22 -4.68 -13.82 -8.43
N LEU A 23 -5.20 -14.96 -7.95
CA LEU A 23 -5.98 -15.05 -6.74
C LEU A 23 -5.10 -15.68 -5.67
N GLY A 24 -4.85 -14.94 -4.59
CA GLY A 24 -3.97 -15.41 -3.55
C GLY A 24 -4.34 -14.93 -2.16
N PHE A 25 -3.57 -15.40 -1.19
CA PHE A 25 -3.64 -14.97 0.19
C PHE A 25 -2.29 -14.47 0.67
N ASN A 26 -2.31 -13.61 1.68
CA ASN A 26 -1.13 -13.19 2.42
C ASN A 26 -0.67 -14.29 3.37
N SER A 27 0.65 -14.49 3.46
CA SER A 27 1.25 -15.50 4.35
C SER A 27 2.51 -14.95 5.01
N GLY A 28 2.46 -14.77 6.33
CA GLY A 28 3.63 -14.40 7.15
C GLY A 28 4.61 -15.57 7.35
N ALA A 29 5.73 -15.33 8.02
CA ALA A 29 6.76 -16.35 8.28
C ALA A 29 6.55 -17.16 9.57
N THR A 30 5.54 -16.81 10.39
CA THR A 30 5.31 -17.40 11.72
C THR A 30 3.92 -18.02 11.85
N LEU A 31 3.80 -18.95 12.80
CA LEU A 31 2.56 -19.52 13.31
C LEU A 31 1.97 -18.62 14.42
N PRO A 32 0.69 -18.82 14.81
CA PRO A 32 0.05 -18.03 15.87
C PRO A 32 0.77 -18.05 17.23
N ASP A 33 1.56 -19.09 17.51
CA ASP A 33 2.38 -19.21 18.72
C ASP A 33 3.76 -18.56 18.58
N ARG A 34 3.99 -17.83 17.47
CA ARG A 34 5.25 -17.19 17.07
C ARG A 34 6.37 -18.15 16.69
N SER A 35 6.10 -19.45 16.59
CA SER A 35 7.07 -20.37 16.01
C SER A 35 7.22 -20.14 14.51
N ALA A 36 8.40 -20.41 13.96
CA ALA A 36 8.65 -20.33 12.52
C ALA A 36 7.76 -21.30 11.75
N LYS A 37 7.25 -20.86 10.59
CA LYS A 37 6.71 -21.77 9.58
C LYS A 37 7.83 -22.39 8.78
N PHE A 38 7.66 -23.66 8.48
CA PHE A 38 8.52 -24.44 7.60
C PHE A 38 7.72 -24.98 6.41
N LYS A 39 8.38 -25.70 5.49
CA LYS A 39 7.80 -26.19 4.24
C LYS A 39 6.41 -26.81 4.43
N LYS A 40 6.27 -27.69 5.43
CA LYS A 40 5.00 -28.39 5.70
C LYS A 40 3.84 -27.43 6.00
N ASP A 41 4.11 -26.35 6.73
CA ASP A 41 3.09 -25.36 7.11
C ASP A 41 2.65 -24.55 5.89
N PHE A 42 3.61 -24.10 5.07
CA PHE A 42 3.33 -23.40 3.81
C PHE A 42 2.61 -24.30 2.81
N GLU A 43 3.02 -25.55 2.65
CA GLU A 43 2.31 -26.50 1.78
C GLU A 43 0.86 -26.72 2.22
N ALA A 44 0.62 -26.83 3.52
CA ALA A 44 -0.73 -26.98 4.05
C ALA A 44 -1.58 -25.73 3.73
N GLU A 45 -1.03 -24.53 3.90
CA GLU A 45 -1.70 -23.27 3.50
C GLU A 45 -2.02 -23.27 2.00
N PHE A 46 -1.05 -23.58 1.14
CA PHE A 46 -1.21 -23.51 -0.31
C PHE A 46 -2.21 -24.55 -0.83
N LYS A 47 -2.12 -25.80 -0.35
CA LYS A 47 -3.07 -26.87 -0.69
C LYS A 47 -4.48 -26.52 -0.23
N THR A 48 -4.62 -25.90 0.95
CA THR A 48 -5.93 -25.47 1.46
C THR A 48 -6.52 -24.35 0.62
N ALA A 49 -5.73 -23.32 0.29
CA ALA A 49 -6.17 -22.23 -0.58
C ALA A 49 -6.70 -22.73 -1.93
N GLN A 50 -5.99 -23.68 -2.55
CA GLN A 50 -6.37 -24.29 -3.81
C GLN A 50 -7.63 -25.18 -3.71
N ALA A 51 -7.96 -25.67 -2.51
CA ALA A 51 -9.06 -26.59 -2.25
C ALA A 51 -10.29 -25.93 -1.59
N LEU A 52 -10.35 -24.60 -1.52
CA LEU A 52 -11.46 -23.89 -0.90
C LEU A 52 -12.80 -24.17 -1.59
N ASN A 53 -13.76 -24.68 -0.81
CA ASN A 53 -15.10 -24.95 -1.30
C ASN A 53 -15.84 -23.67 -1.69
N GLY A 54 -16.38 -23.65 -2.91
CA GLY A 54 -17.19 -22.52 -3.41
C GLY A 54 -16.39 -21.30 -3.86
N ALA A 55 -15.05 -21.35 -3.84
CA ALA A 55 -14.22 -20.22 -4.28
C ALA A 55 -14.48 -19.85 -5.76
N PRO A 56 -14.46 -18.56 -6.14
CA PRO A 56 -14.75 -18.07 -7.50
C PRO A 56 -13.63 -18.31 -8.52
N GLY A 57 -12.59 -19.02 -8.11
CA GLY A 57 -11.42 -19.40 -8.89
C GLY A 57 -10.45 -20.15 -7.99
N THR A 58 -9.39 -20.68 -8.59
CA THR A 58 -8.33 -21.35 -7.82
C THR A 58 -7.44 -20.31 -7.17
N PHE A 59 -7.40 -20.27 -5.83
CA PHE A 59 -6.43 -19.46 -5.10
C PHE A 59 -5.08 -20.18 -5.09
N ASN A 60 -4.29 -19.98 -6.15
CA ASN A 60 -2.98 -20.59 -6.36
C ASN A 60 -1.84 -19.56 -6.34
N SER A 61 -2.02 -18.45 -5.63
CA SER A 61 -0.99 -17.42 -5.45
C SER A 61 -0.79 -17.11 -3.98
N VAL A 62 0.42 -16.69 -3.59
CA VAL A 62 0.75 -16.24 -2.24
C VAL A 62 1.49 -14.92 -2.30
N ARG A 63 1.18 -14.02 -1.36
CA ARG A 63 2.03 -12.87 -1.03
C ARG A 63 2.82 -13.18 0.23
N LEU A 64 4.14 -13.14 0.13
CA LEU A 64 5.07 -13.28 1.26
C LEU A 64 5.56 -11.89 1.69
N TYR A 65 5.94 -11.75 2.96
CA TYR A 65 6.45 -10.48 3.51
C TYR A 65 7.97 -10.40 3.59
N THR A 66 8.65 -11.56 3.55
CA THR A 66 10.09 -11.71 3.57
C THR A 66 10.49 -12.95 2.75
N ASN A 67 11.73 -12.96 2.25
CA ASN A 67 12.34 -14.10 1.56
C ASN A 67 13.26 -14.91 2.47
N ILE A 68 13.40 -14.51 3.73
CA ILE A 68 14.31 -15.11 4.70
C ILE A 68 13.53 -16.15 5.52
N GLN A 69 14.13 -17.33 5.71
CA GLN A 69 13.60 -18.32 6.64
C GLN A 69 13.72 -17.80 8.07
N ALA A 70 12.61 -17.79 8.82
CA ALA A 70 12.62 -17.52 10.25
C ALA A 70 13.67 -18.40 10.96
N TYR A 71 14.36 -17.82 11.95
CA TYR A 71 15.53 -18.40 12.64
C TYR A 71 16.82 -18.51 11.80
N SER A 72 16.83 -18.03 10.56
CA SER A 72 18.05 -17.85 9.76
C SER A 72 18.43 -16.37 9.63
N LYS A 73 19.65 -16.11 9.15
CA LYS A 73 20.07 -14.74 8.81
C LYS A 73 19.68 -14.36 7.39
N ASP A 74 19.77 -15.31 6.47
CA ASP A 74 19.74 -15.09 5.03
C ASP A 74 19.51 -16.40 4.24
N ASP A 75 18.94 -17.43 4.86
CA ASP A 75 18.58 -18.64 4.12
C ASP A 75 17.21 -18.45 3.44
N PRO A 76 17.00 -19.01 2.23
CA PRO A 76 15.71 -18.92 1.56
C PRO A 76 14.59 -19.48 2.42
N ILE A 77 13.49 -18.74 2.55
CA ILE A 77 12.27 -19.22 3.20
C ILE A 77 11.77 -20.52 2.53
N GLU A 78 11.37 -21.49 3.35
CA GLU A 78 10.91 -22.79 2.87
C GLU A 78 9.57 -22.73 2.13
N ALA A 79 8.88 -21.59 2.16
CA ALA A 79 7.73 -21.29 1.31
C ALA A 79 8.05 -21.47 -0.19
N PHE A 80 9.30 -21.26 -0.61
CA PHE A 80 9.70 -21.45 -2.01
C PHE A 80 9.61 -22.91 -2.43
N GLU A 81 10.05 -23.83 -1.58
CA GLU A 81 9.95 -25.27 -1.86
C GLU A 81 8.49 -25.73 -1.84
N ALA A 82 7.70 -25.24 -0.89
CA ALA A 82 6.26 -25.48 -0.85
C ALA A 82 5.54 -24.96 -2.10
N ALA A 83 5.94 -23.79 -2.62
CA ALA A 83 5.37 -23.20 -3.83
C ALA A 83 5.70 -24.03 -5.07
N ILE A 84 6.94 -24.54 -5.17
CA ILE A 84 7.34 -25.47 -6.24
C ILE A 84 6.48 -26.73 -6.22
N ASP A 85 6.31 -27.35 -5.06
CA ASP A 85 5.58 -28.62 -4.91
C ASP A 85 4.07 -28.45 -5.17
N THR A 86 3.53 -27.26 -4.93
CA THR A 86 2.09 -26.94 -5.10
C THR A 86 1.78 -26.12 -6.36
N LYS A 87 2.80 -25.74 -7.15
CA LYS A 87 2.68 -24.83 -8.30
C LYS A 87 1.99 -23.50 -7.94
N THR A 88 2.37 -22.95 -6.80
CA THR A 88 1.82 -21.69 -6.28
C THR A 88 2.65 -20.51 -6.79
N ASN A 89 2.00 -19.54 -7.42
CA ASN A 89 2.64 -18.29 -7.84
C ASN A 89 2.96 -17.41 -6.63
N MET A 90 4.04 -16.63 -6.70
CA MET A 90 4.53 -15.85 -5.56
C MET A 90 4.71 -14.38 -5.92
N LEU A 91 4.00 -13.52 -5.20
CA LEU A 91 4.40 -12.12 -5.00
C LEU A 91 5.34 -12.08 -3.79
N LEU A 92 6.60 -11.78 -4.04
CA LEU A 92 7.65 -11.81 -3.04
C LEU A 92 7.80 -10.44 -2.37
N GLY A 93 7.75 -10.40 -1.04
CA GLY A 93 8.00 -9.21 -0.25
C GLY A 93 9.45 -9.12 0.19
N VAL A 94 10.01 -7.92 0.15
CA VAL A 94 11.28 -7.56 0.79
C VAL A 94 10.96 -6.63 1.95
N TRP A 95 11.26 -7.06 3.18
CA TRP A 95 10.96 -6.25 4.37
C TRP A 95 11.88 -5.02 4.43
N ALA A 96 11.29 -3.82 4.42
CA ALA A 96 12.02 -2.55 4.35
C ALA A 96 12.02 -1.74 5.67
N SER A 97 11.21 -2.14 6.64
CA SER A 97 11.04 -1.38 7.88
C SER A 97 12.12 -1.64 8.91
N GLY A 98 12.60 -0.55 9.53
CA GLY A 98 13.57 -0.62 10.61
C GLY A 98 14.96 -1.11 10.18
N THR A 99 15.31 -1.02 8.90
CA THR A 99 16.59 -1.43 8.33
C THR A 99 17.18 -0.33 7.43
N ASP A 100 18.50 -0.34 7.25
CA ASP A 100 19.26 0.56 6.36
C ASP A 100 19.70 -0.10 5.05
N ASN A 101 19.47 -1.42 4.92
CA ASN A 101 19.77 -2.22 3.73
C ASN A 101 18.82 -3.43 3.60
N ILE A 102 18.86 -4.06 2.42
CA ILE A 102 18.10 -5.27 2.08
C ILE A 102 19.03 -6.43 1.68
N ASP A 103 20.30 -6.40 2.11
CA ASP A 103 21.33 -7.32 1.62
C ASP A 103 21.03 -8.78 1.97
N LYS A 104 20.41 -9.02 3.13
CA LYS A 104 19.99 -10.35 3.58
C LYS A 104 18.84 -10.92 2.73
N GLU A 105 17.88 -10.07 2.37
CA GLU A 105 16.77 -10.42 1.47
C GLU A 105 17.31 -10.77 0.08
N ILE A 106 18.21 -9.94 -0.46
CA ILE A 106 18.90 -10.20 -1.73
C ILE A 106 19.71 -11.51 -1.66
N THR A 107 20.41 -11.76 -0.55
CA THR A 107 21.23 -12.97 -0.38
C THR A 107 20.36 -14.23 -0.34
N ALA A 108 19.27 -14.21 0.40
CA ALA A 108 18.30 -15.31 0.45
C ALA A 108 17.72 -15.60 -0.95
N LEU A 109 17.33 -14.56 -1.70
CA LEU A 109 16.85 -14.72 -3.07
C LEU A 109 17.92 -15.27 -4.02
N LYS A 110 19.17 -14.82 -3.94
CA LYS A 110 20.27 -15.36 -4.76
C LYS A 110 20.54 -16.83 -4.45
N LYS A 111 20.48 -17.23 -3.18
CA LYS A 111 20.56 -18.64 -2.76
C LYS A 111 19.38 -19.43 -3.33
N ALA A 112 18.16 -18.89 -3.31
CA ALA A 112 16.97 -19.54 -3.87
C ALA A 112 17.09 -19.77 -5.39
N VAL A 113 17.50 -18.73 -6.13
CA VAL A 113 17.77 -18.80 -7.57
C VAL A 113 18.81 -19.88 -7.88
N THR A 114 19.91 -19.91 -7.13
CA THR A 114 20.96 -20.92 -7.30
C THR A 114 20.46 -22.34 -6.98
N LYS A 115 19.70 -22.50 -5.90
CA LYS A 115 19.23 -23.80 -5.41
C LYS A 115 18.15 -24.41 -6.30
N TYR A 116 17.18 -23.60 -6.75
CA TYR A 116 15.97 -24.09 -7.39
C TYR A 116 15.85 -23.76 -8.89
N GLY A 117 16.62 -22.80 -9.39
CA GLY A 117 16.61 -22.40 -10.80
C GLY A 117 15.22 -21.99 -11.28
N THR A 118 14.87 -22.41 -12.51
CA THR A 118 13.60 -22.06 -13.16
C THR A 118 12.37 -22.57 -12.42
N LYS A 119 12.48 -23.69 -11.67
CA LYS A 119 11.36 -24.17 -10.84
C LYS A 119 10.87 -23.11 -9.85
N PHE A 120 11.78 -22.29 -9.33
CA PHE A 120 11.47 -21.16 -8.47
C PHE A 120 11.15 -19.91 -9.30
N THR A 121 12.03 -19.50 -10.21
CA THR A 121 11.90 -18.19 -10.86
C THR A 121 10.67 -18.07 -11.75
N ASP A 122 10.21 -19.17 -12.34
CA ASP A 122 9.00 -19.20 -13.17
C ASP A 122 7.71 -19.01 -12.35
N LEU A 123 7.78 -19.21 -11.02
CA LEU A 123 6.66 -18.96 -10.10
C LEU A 123 6.67 -17.56 -9.50
N VAL A 124 7.74 -16.77 -9.69
CA VAL A 124 7.83 -15.41 -9.15
C VAL A 124 7.15 -14.44 -10.11
N ILE A 125 6.03 -13.85 -9.67
CA ILE A 125 5.20 -13.00 -10.53
C ILE A 125 5.45 -11.51 -10.30
N GLY A 126 6.03 -11.14 -9.16
CA GLY A 126 6.31 -9.77 -8.78
C GLY A 126 7.18 -9.71 -7.53
N MET A 127 7.87 -8.58 -7.36
CA MET A 127 8.64 -8.26 -6.17
C MET A 127 8.10 -6.98 -5.55
N SER A 128 7.59 -7.01 -4.32
CA SER A 128 7.21 -5.81 -3.56
C SER A 128 8.32 -5.43 -2.59
N ILE A 129 8.95 -4.28 -2.82
CA ILE A 129 9.97 -3.72 -1.94
C ILE A 129 9.29 -2.87 -0.87
N GLY A 130 9.09 -3.42 0.33
CA GLY A 130 8.35 -2.77 1.41
C GLY A 130 6.83 -3.02 1.38
N SER A 131 6.19 -2.71 2.51
CA SER A 131 4.75 -2.80 2.77
C SER A 131 4.33 -1.78 3.82
N GLU A 132 3.54 -0.77 3.46
CA GLU A 132 3.09 0.33 4.32
C GLU A 132 4.22 1.13 4.99
N ASP A 133 5.42 1.13 4.40
CA ASP A 133 6.58 1.82 4.97
C ASP A 133 6.37 3.33 4.98
N LEU A 134 5.79 3.88 3.90
CA LEU A 134 5.55 5.31 3.76
C LEU A 134 4.34 5.72 4.61
N TYR A 135 3.32 4.88 4.72
CA TYR A 135 2.21 5.11 5.64
C TYR A 135 2.70 5.20 7.08
N ARG A 136 3.51 4.24 7.53
CA ARG A 136 4.06 4.25 8.90
C ARG A 136 4.97 5.46 9.17
N ASP A 137 5.67 5.97 8.15
CA ASP A 137 6.45 7.20 8.25
C ASP A 137 5.60 8.49 8.14
N SER A 138 4.35 8.40 7.69
CA SER A 138 3.46 9.56 7.56
C SER A 138 2.97 10.10 8.92
N VAL A 139 2.40 11.31 8.91
CA VAL A 139 1.73 11.88 10.10
C VAL A 139 0.60 10.96 10.58
N ALA A 140 -0.16 10.36 9.67
CA ALA A 140 -1.26 9.46 10.00
C ALA A 140 -0.75 8.17 10.65
N GLY A 141 0.25 7.51 10.04
CA GLY A 141 0.84 6.29 10.59
C GLY A 141 1.47 6.49 11.97
N ARG A 142 2.19 7.60 12.17
CA ARG A 142 2.74 7.95 13.49
C ARG A 142 1.65 8.21 14.53
N LYS A 143 0.59 8.95 14.16
CA LYS A 143 -0.59 9.17 15.03
C LYS A 143 -1.24 7.84 15.41
N ASN A 144 -1.31 6.91 14.47
CA ASN A 144 -1.91 5.59 14.65
C ASN A 144 -0.96 4.56 15.28
N LYS A 145 0.27 4.96 15.62
CA LYS A 145 1.31 4.07 16.16
C LYS A 145 1.56 2.85 15.26
N GLY A 146 1.57 3.06 13.94
CA GLY A 146 1.66 1.99 12.93
C GLY A 146 2.95 1.16 12.99
N GLY A 147 3.98 1.60 13.72
CA GLY A 147 5.27 0.93 13.85
C GLY A 147 6.37 1.66 13.11
N LEU A 148 7.48 0.97 12.88
CA LEU A 148 8.61 1.53 12.12
C LEU A 148 8.27 1.56 10.64
N GLY A 149 8.36 2.72 10.00
CA GLY A 149 8.28 2.88 8.54
C GLY A 149 9.64 3.09 7.90
N ALA A 150 9.63 3.54 6.66
CA ALA A 150 10.81 3.99 5.94
C ALA A 150 10.47 5.21 5.08
N SER A 151 11.42 6.11 4.86
CA SER A 151 11.21 7.29 4.03
C SER A 151 11.14 6.92 2.54
N PRO A 152 10.58 7.81 1.68
CA PRO A 152 10.61 7.63 0.23
C PRO A 152 12.03 7.37 -0.32
N ASP A 153 13.03 8.08 0.18
CA ASP A 153 14.43 7.93 -0.26
C ASP A 153 14.99 6.54 0.10
N THR A 154 14.64 6.00 1.27
CA THR A 154 15.02 4.64 1.67
C THR A 154 14.37 3.60 0.76
N ILE A 155 13.08 3.73 0.46
CA ILE A 155 12.38 2.82 -0.46
C ILE A 155 12.99 2.89 -1.88
N LEU A 156 13.28 4.09 -2.38
CA LEU A 156 13.95 4.28 -3.67
C LEU A 156 15.34 3.65 -3.69
N LYS A 157 16.10 3.77 -2.59
CA LYS A 157 17.39 3.11 -2.45
C LYS A 157 17.23 1.59 -2.55
N PHE A 158 16.29 1.00 -1.81
CA PHE A 158 16.07 -0.45 -1.82
C PHE A 158 15.59 -0.97 -3.19
N ILE A 159 14.72 -0.23 -3.88
CA ILE A 159 14.32 -0.56 -5.26
C ILE A 159 15.54 -0.59 -6.18
N LYS A 160 16.44 0.41 -6.08
CA LYS A 160 17.67 0.47 -6.87
C LYS A 160 18.63 -0.67 -6.53
N ASP A 161 18.80 -0.97 -5.24
CA ASP A 161 19.68 -2.04 -4.76
C ASP A 161 19.20 -3.40 -5.27
N TYR A 162 17.88 -3.67 -5.20
CA TYR A 162 17.27 -4.88 -5.76
C TYR A 162 17.46 -4.96 -7.28
N LYS A 163 17.06 -3.92 -8.03
CA LYS A 163 17.19 -3.89 -9.50
C LYS A 163 18.64 -4.10 -9.94
N LYS A 164 19.61 -3.51 -9.24
CA LYS A 164 21.04 -3.70 -9.49
C LYS A 164 21.49 -5.15 -9.20
N ALA A 165 21.03 -5.73 -8.10
CA ALA A 165 21.45 -7.07 -7.69
C ALA A 165 20.98 -8.20 -8.63
N PHE A 166 19.90 -7.96 -9.39
CA PHE A 166 19.27 -8.95 -10.28
C PHE A 166 19.24 -8.54 -11.75
N ALA A 167 19.93 -7.46 -12.14
CA ALA A 167 19.89 -6.88 -13.50
C ALA A 167 20.17 -7.90 -14.62
N ASP A 168 21.14 -8.80 -14.42
CA ASP A 168 21.54 -9.82 -15.41
C ASP A 168 21.03 -11.23 -15.05
N GLY A 169 20.14 -11.33 -14.05
CA GLY A 169 19.67 -12.60 -13.51
C GLY A 169 18.31 -13.04 -14.04
N PRO A 170 17.84 -14.24 -13.68
CA PRO A 170 16.52 -14.75 -14.10
C PRO A 170 15.35 -13.95 -13.51
N LEU A 171 15.57 -13.19 -12.42
CA LEU A 171 14.57 -12.30 -11.84
C LEU A 171 14.56 -10.89 -12.45
N SER A 172 15.43 -10.58 -13.42
CA SER A 172 15.54 -9.26 -14.07
C SER A 172 14.24 -8.77 -14.73
N LYS A 173 13.38 -9.70 -15.17
CA LYS A 173 12.12 -9.42 -15.85
C LYS A 173 10.91 -9.41 -14.91
N VAL A 174 11.09 -9.74 -13.63
CA VAL A 174 10.01 -9.71 -12.65
C VAL A 174 9.67 -8.25 -12.35
N PRO A 175 8.40 -7.83 -12.44
CA PRO A 175 8.01 -6.45 -12.16
C PRO A 175 8.24 -6.12 -10.68
N VAL A 176 8.78 -4.93 -10.42
CA VAL A 176 9.13 -4.47 -9.07
C VAL A 176 8.15 -3.39 -8.62
N GLY A 177 7.43 -3.63 -7.53
CA GLY A 177 6.47 -2.72 -6.92
C GLY A 177 6.90 -2.26 -5.53
N HIS A 178 6.09 -1.37 -4.98
CA HIS A 178 6.01 -1.09 -3.55
C HIS A 178 4.54 -1.26 -3.13
N VAL A 179 4.32 -1.66 -1.88
CA VAL A 179 2.98 -1.88 -1.31
C VAL A 179 2.75 -0.83 -0.24
N ASP A 180 1.65 -0.09 -0.32
CA ASP A 180 1.29 0.90 0.69
C ASP A 180 -0.23 1.17 0.69
N THR A 181 -0.70 1.98 1.64
CA THR A 181 -2.10 2.37 1.76
C THR A 181 -2.51 3.34 0.65
N TRP A 182 -3.80 3.38 0.32
CA TRP A 182 -4.30 4.22 -0.78
C TRP A 182 -4.04 5.72 -0.57
N ASP A 183 -4.09 6.20 0.68
CA ASP A 183 -3.92 7.62 1.00
C ASP A 183 -2.47 8.08 0.77
N VAL A 184 -1.50 7.18 0.99
CA VAL A 184 -0.10 7.40 0.60
C VAL A 184 0.02 7.56 -0.91
N TRP A 185 -0.61 6.70 -1.70
CA TRP A 185 -0.52 6.76 -3.16
C TRP A 185 -1.01 8.09 -3.74
N THR A 186 -1.97 8.73 -3.08
CA THR A 186 -2.51 10.03 -3.49
C THR A 186 -1.66 11.23 -3.06
N ASN A 187 -0.59 11.01 -2.28
CA ASN A 187 0.28 12.07 -1.83
C ASN A 187 1.32 12.45 -2.90
N SER A 188 1.30 13.69 -3.37
CA SER A 188 2.24 14.16 -4.40
C SER A 188 3.71 14.07 -4.01
N SER A 189 4.05 14.03 -2.71
CA SER A 189 5.44 13.94 -2.25
C SER A 189 6.11 12.59 -2.55
N ILE A 190 5.34 11.55 -2.86
CA ILE A 190 5.86 10.20 -3.13
C ILE A 190 5.95 9.87 -4.62
N LYS A 191 5.75 10.87 -5.50
CA LYS A 191 5.78 10.69 -6.97
C LYS A 191 7.04 9.97 -7.46
N SER A 192 8.19 10.24 -6.83
CA SER A 192 9.45 9.58 -7.17
C SER A 192 9.40 8.07 -6.98
N VAL A 193 8.71 7.58 -5.94
CA VAL A 193 8.48 6.14 -5.71
C VAL A 193 7.57 5.58 -6.79
N ILE A 194 6.45 6.26 -7.10
CA ILE A 194 5.54 5.88 -8.19
C ILE A 194 6.30 5.76 -9.51
N ASP A 195 7.18 6.71 -9.83
CA ASP A 195 7.96 6.69 -11.07
C ASP A 195 8.94 5.50 -11.14
N ALA A 196 9.50 5.07 -10.00
CA ALA A 196 10.54 4.04 -9.93
C ALA A 196 10.03 2.58 -9.97
N VAL A 197 8.75 2.36 -9.65
CA VAL A 197 8.11 1.03 -9.61
C VAL A 197 7.42 0.68 -10.93
N ASP A 198 7.21 -0.61 -11.17
CA ASP A 198 6.54 -1.16 -12.34
C ASP A 198 5.04 -1.40 -12.09
N PHE A 199 4.63 -1.54 -10.82
CA PHE A 199 3.24 -1.63 -10.36
C PHE A 199 3.07 -0.98 -8.98
N LEU A 200 1.83 -0.61 -8.62
CA LEU A 200 1.47 -0.16 -7.28
C LEU A 200 0.72 -1.30 -6.57
N GLY A 201 1.18 -1.70 -5.39
CA GLY A 201 0.41 -2.55 -4.49
C GLY A 201 -0.40 -1.69 -3.52
N VAL A 202 -1.70 -1.91 -3.46
CA VAL A 202 -2.58 -1.20 -2.53
C VAL A 202 -3.10 -2.13 -1.44
N ASP A 203 -2.87 -1.70 -0.21
CA ASP A 203 -3.48 -2.27 0.99
C ASP A 203 -4.66 -1.37 1.36
N GLU A 204 -5.88 -1.90 1.33
CA GLU A 204 -7.09 -1.13 1.60
C GLU A 204 -8.09 -1.89 2.46
N TYR A 205 -8.43 -1.29 3.60
CA TYR A 205 -9.29 -1.86 4.62
C TYR A 205 -10.32 -0.81 5.09
N PRO A 206 -11.50 -0.74 4.44
CA PRO A 206 -12.60 0.13 4.85
C PRO A 206 -12.94 -0.01 6.34
N TYR A 207 -12.77 -1.20 6.92
CA TYR A 207 -12.95 -1.47 8.34
C TYR A 207 -12.23 -0.48 9.27
N TYR A 208 -11.05 0.02 8.90
CA TYR A 208 -10.26 0.93 9.73
C TYR A 208 -10.49 2.43 9.44
N GLU A 209 -11.37 2.76 8.50
CA GLU A 209 -11.58 4.14 8.03
C GLU A 209 -12.49 4.97 8.95
N ASN A 210 -11.94 5.40 10.08
CA ASN A 210 -12.61 6.28 11.05
C ASN A 210 -13.22 7.53 10.39
N ASP A 211 -14.39 7.95 10.90
CA ASP A 211 -15.07 9.18 10.53
C ASP A 211 -15.54 9.23 9.06
N LYS A 212 -15.53 8.08 8.36
CA LYS A 212 -16.01 7.96 6.97
C LYS A 212 -17.31 7.16 6.83
N GLY A 213 -17.93 6.79 7.95
CA GLY A 213 -19.08 5.88 7.97
C GLY A 213 -18.66 4.50 7.48
N ASN A 214 -17.70 3.88 8.18
CA ASN A 214 -17.14 2.59 7.82
C ASN A 214 -18.03 1.40 8.20
N ASP A 215 -19.35 1.56 8.18
CA ASP A 215 -20.25 0.43 8.34
C ASP A 215 -20.18 -0.48 7.11
N ILE A 216 -20.57 -1.73 7.29
CA ILE A 216 -20.42 -2.77 6.26
C ILE A 216 -21.18 -2.43 4.95
N LYS A 217 -22.29 -1.70 5.01
CA LYS A 217 -23.07 -1.33 3.81
C LYS A 217 -22.37 -0.26 2.97
N ASN A 218 -21.55 0.59 3.59
CA ASN A 218 -20.76 1.60 2.89
C ASN A 218 -19.35 1.11 2.49
N ALA A 219 -18.88 0.00 3.05
CA ALA A 219 -17.53 -0.52 2.83
C ALA A 219 -17.14 -0.71 1.35
N GLY A 220 -18.08 -1.16 0.50
CA GLY A 220 -17.84 -1.31 -0.93
C GLY A 220 -17.60 0.02 -1.65
N HIS A 221 -18.27 1.10 -1.23
CA HIS A 221 -18.06 2.44 -1.77
C HIS A 221 -16.75 3.07 -1.31
N LEU A 222 -16.39 2.87 -0.03
CA LEU A 222 -15.10 3.31 0.51
C LEU A 222 -13.95 2.64 -0.24
N PHE A 223 -14.03 1.31 -0.42
CA PHE A 223 -13.05 0.56 -1.20
C PHE A 223 -12.95 1.08 -2.64
N ASP A 224 -14.07 1.24 -3.35
CA ASP A 224 -14.07 1.71 -4.74
C ASP A 224 -13.39 3.09 -4.84
N LYS A 225 -13.68 4.01 -3.92
CA LYS A 225 -13.06 5.34 -3.89
C LYS A 225 -11.55 5.27 -3.67
N ALA A 226 -11.10 4.49 -2.69
CA ALA A 226 -9.68 4.30 -2.37
C ALA A 226 -8.92 3.65 -3.54
N PHE A 227 -9.49 2.60 -4.11
CA PHE A 227 -8.91 1.87 -5.23
C PHE A 227 -8.83 2.74 -6.49
N ASP A 228 -9.92 3.44 -6.85
CA ASP A 228 -9.95 4.29 -8.04
C ASP A 228 -8.99 5.50 -7.90
N ALA A 229 -8.82 6.03 -6.69
CA ALA A 229 -7.81 7.06 -6.41
C ALA A 229 -6.38 6.54 -6.60
N THR A 230 -6.11 5.30 -6.19
CA THR A 230 -4.81 4.65 -6.42
C THR A 230 -4.57 4.41 -7.91
N VAL A 231 -5.58 3.94 -8.65
CA VAL A 231 -5.51 3.77 -10.12
C VAL A 231 -5.22 5.09 -10.82
N ALA A 232 -5.82 6.20 -10.36
CA ALA A 232 -5.53 7.53 -10.89
C ALA A 232 -4.07 7.95 -10.63
N ALA A 233 -3.55 7.67 -9.43
CA ALA A 233 -2.16 7.97 -9.08
C ALA A 233 -1.13 7.09 -9.84
N ALA A 234 -1.52 5.86 -10.21
CA ALA A 234 -0.65 4.90 -10.90
C ALA A 234 -0.21 5.35 -12.30
N ASN A 235 -0.85 6.36 -12.88
CA ASN A 235 -0.50 6.93 -14.18
C ASN A 235 -0.35 5.86 -15.29
N GLY A 236 -1.31 4.93 -15.34
CA GLY A 236 -1.34 3.83 -16.32
C GLY A 236 -0.53 2.58 -15.94
N LYS A 237 0.18 2.59 -14.81
CA LYS A 237 0.82 1.38 -14.26
C LYS A 237 -0.25 0.43 -13.67
N PRO A 238 -0.03 -0.89 -13.69
CA PRO A 238 -0.92 -1.83 -13.02
C PRO A 238 -1.04 -1.53 -11.51
N VAL A 239 -2.26 -1.69 -10.99
CA VAL A 239 -2.54 -1.66 -9.55
C VAL A 239 -2.97 -3.05 -9.11
N TRP A 240 -2.31 -3.59 -8.09
CA TRP A 240 -2.62 -4.89 -7.50
C TRP A 240 -3.18 -4.66 -6.10
N VAL A 241 -4.23 -5.39 -5.72
CA VAL A 241 -4.72 -5.35 -4.34
C VAL A 241 -3.90 -6.35 -3.54
N THR A 242 -3.03 -5.84 -2.69
CA THR A 242 -2.04 -6.65 -1.97
C THR A 242 -2.46 -7.01 -0.57
N GLU A 243 -3.43 -6.28 -0.03
CA GLU A 243 -4.20 -6.64 1.16
C GLU A 243 -5.58 -6.01 1.12
N THR A 244 -6.59 -6.81 1.46
CA THR A 244 -7.91 -6.32 1.83
C THR A 244 -8.67 -7.43 2.53
N GLY A 245 -9.66 -7.06 3.33
CA GLY A 245 -10.51 -8.02 4.02
C GLY A 245 -11.39 -7.33 5.06
N TRP A 246 -12.23 -8.14 5.70
CA TRP A 246 -13.07 -7.69 6.80
C TRP A 246 -13.03 -8.71 7.93
N PRO A 247 -12.83 -8.29 9.19
CA PRO A 247 -12.63 -9.23 10.26
C PRO A 247 -13.91 -10.01 10.58
N TYR A 248 -13.80 -11.32 10.71
CA TYR A 248 -14.91 -12.20 11.07
C TYR A 248 -15.19 -12.19 12.58
N THR A 249 -14.22 -11.77 13.39
CA THR A 249 -14.36 -11.55 14.83
C THR A 249 -13.36 -10.50 15.31
N GLY A 250 -13.68 -9.80 16.39
CA GLY A 250 -12.85 -8.75 16.96
C GLY A 250 -13.69 -7.61 17.55
N PRO A 251 -13.03 -6.61 18.15
CA PRO A 251 -13.71 -5.41 18.64
C PRO A 251 -14.19 -4.54 17.48
N THR A 252 -15.40 -3.98 17.57
CA THR A 252 -15.88 -2.94 16.65
C THR A 252 -14.88 -1.78 16.52
N TRP A 253 -14.71 -1.29 15.30
CA TRP A 253 -13.86 -0.14 14.98
C TRP A 253 -14.71 0.98 14.35
N ASP A 254 -14.95 2.05 15.09
CA ASP A 254 -15.94 3.09 14.75
C ASP A 254 -17.32 2.45 14.45
N GLN A 255 -17.77 2.43 13.18
CA GLN A 255 -19.02 1.78 12.76
C GLN A 255 -18.78 0.40 12.12
N GLY A 256 -17.52 0.02 11.91
CA GLY A 256 -17.11 -1.27 11.38
C GLY A 256 -17.26 -2.38 12.42
N VAL A 257 -18.24 -3.26 12.22
CA VAL A 257 -18.51 -4.40 13.11
C VAL A 257 -17.88 -5.68 12.54
N ALA A 258 -17.03 -6.35 13.32
CA ALA A 258 -16.46 -7.65 12.96
C ALA A 258 -17.49 -8.77 13.14
N SER A 259 -17.80 -9.53 12.09
CA SER A 259 -18.67 -10.71 12.14
C SER A 259 -18.47 -11.58 10.90
N VAL A 260 -18.86 -12.86 10.97
CA VAL A 260 -18.82 -13.77 9.81
C VAL A 260 -19.73 -13.25 8.68
N GLU A 261 -20.90 -12.71 9.03
CA GLU A 261 -21.86 -12.14 8.08
C GLU A 261 -21.27 -10.92 7.36
N ASN A 262 -20.59 -10.03 8.09
CA ASN A 262 -19.96 -8.86 7.50
C ASN A 262 -18.72 -9.23 6.68
N ALA A 263 -17.93 -10.21 7.11
CA ALA A 263 -16.83 -10.76 6.33
C ALA A 263 -17.31 -11.34 4.99
N LYS A 264 -18.41 -12.09 5.00
CA LYS A 264 -19.05 -12.59 3.78
C LYS A 264 -19.56 -11.45 2.90
N TYR A 265 -20.25 -10.48 3.49
CA TYR A 265 -20.78 -9.34 2.73
C TYR A 265 -19.64 -8.55 2.05
N TYR A 266 -18.53 -8.34 2.74
CA TYR A 266 -17.35 -7.70 2.17
C TYR A 266 -16.69 -8.52 1.06
N TRP A 267 -16.59 -9.84 1.23
CA TRP A 267 -16.16 -10.76 0.16
C TRP A 267 -17.02 -10.63 -1.10
N ASP A 268 -18.34 -10.59 -0.95
CA ASP A 268 -19.28 -10.43 -2.07
C ASP A 268 -19.12 -9.05 -2.74
N GLU A 269 -19.17 -7.98 -1.94
CA GLU A 269 -19.26 -6.60 -2.43
C GLU A 269 -17.92 -6.00 -2.88
N VAL A 270 -16.79 -6.54 -2.45
CA VAL A 270 -15.47 -6.06 -2.87
C VAL A 270 -14.76 -7.15 -3.68
N GLY A 271 -14.56 -8.32 -3.07
CA GLY A 271 -13.89 -9.45 -3.72
C GLY A 271 -14.58 -9.84 -5.02
N CYS A 272 -15.79 -10.38 -4.95
CA CYS A 272 -16.54 -10.87 -6.10
C CYS A 272 -16.93 -9.77 -7.10
N ARG A 273 -17.46 -8.64 -6.60
CA ARG A 273 -17.94 -7.56 -7.46
C ARG A 273 -16.82 -6.86 -8.19
N LYS A 274 -15.71 -6.52 -7.54
CA LYS A 274 -14.71 -5.57 -8.08
C LYS A 274 -13.36 -6.24 -8.38
N LEU A 275 -12.93 -7.23 -7.60
CA LEU A 275 -11.53 -7.67 -7.59
C LEU A 275 -11.26 -9.00 -8.31
N PHE A 276 -11.94 -10.06 -7.90
CA PHE A 276 -11.63 -11.41 -8.34
C PHE A 276 -11.82 -11.55 -9.85
N ASN A 277 -10.82 -12.16 -10.47
CA ASN A 277 -10.72 -12.32 -11.92
C ASN A 277 -10.70 -11.01 -12.73
N LYS A 278 -10.38 -9.87 -12.09
CA LYS A 278 -10.31 -8.55 -12.72
C LYS A 278 -8.98 -7.85 -12.46
N VAL A 279 -8.44 -8.01 -11.25
CA VAL A 279 -7.12 -7.52 -10.86
C VAL A 279 -6.40 -8.56 -10.00
N PRO A 280 -5.06 -8.63 -10.04
CA PRO A 280 -4.30 -9.44 -9.09
C PRO A 280 -4.69 -9.06 -7.65
N THR A 281 -5.13 -10.05 -6.89
CA THR A 281 -5.72 -9.87 -5.56
C THR A 281 -5.13 -10.85 -4.57
N PHE A 282 -4.56 -10.32 -3.49
CA PHE A 282 -4.10 -11.04 -2.32
C PHE A 282 -5.01 -10.69 -1.16
N TRP A 283 -5.94 -11.59 -0.87
CA TRP A 283 -6.92 -11.40 0.19
C TRP A 283 -6.25 -11.66 1.55
N TYR A 284 -6.53 -10.80 2.53
CA TYR A 284 -6.04 -10.96 3.89
C TYR A 284 -7.13 -11.60 4.74
N ASN A 285 -6.99 -12.84 5.21
CA ASN A 285 -5.97 -13.84 4.88
C ASN A 285 -6.59 -15.25 4.95
N LEU A 286 -5.84 -16.30 4.59
CA LEU A 286 -6.36 -17.67 4.66
C LEU A 286 -6.56 -18.13 6.13
N ARG A 287 -5.59 -17.78 6.98
CA ARG A 287 -5.53 -18.06 8.42
C ARG A 287 -4.82 -16.92 9.14
N ASP A 288 -5.26 -16.62 10.36
CA ASP A 288 -4.58 -15.67 11.21
C ASP A 288 -3.24 -16.23 11.71
N SER A 289 -2.20 -15.40 11.69
CA SER A 289 -0.86 -15.74 12.21
C SER A 289 -0.34 -14.75 13.25
N ASN A 290 -0.89 -13.53 13.32
CA ASN A 290 -0.53 -12.55 14.34
C ASN A 290 -1.41 -12.73 15.60
N PRO A 291 -0.87 -13.25 16.72
CA PRO A 291 -1.65 -13.40 17.95
C PRO A 291 -2.07 -12.06 18.57
N ASP A 292 -1.30 -10.98 18.34
CA ASP A 292 -1.57 -9.67 18.94
C ASP A 292 -2.72 -8.93 18.26
N ASN A 293 -3.03 -9.29 17.01
CA ASN A 293 -4.13 -8.71 16.26
C ASN A 293 -5.47 -9.21 16.82
N LYS A 294 -6.25 -8.35 17.47
CA LYS A 294 -7.57 -8.71 18.02
C LYS A 294 -8.65 -8.87 16.94
N MET A 295 -8.43 -8.28 15.76
CA MET A 295 -9.30 -8.37 14.60
C MET A 295 -8.82 -9.56 13.78
N LYS A 296 -9.65 -10.58 13.62
CA LYS A 296 -9.28 -11.83 12.96
C LYS A 296 -9.90 -11.88 11.58
N PHE A 297 -9.09 -12.15 10.56
CA PHE A 297 -9.44 -12.00 9.15
C PHE A 297 -9.48 -13.32 8.38
N ALA A 298 -9.16 -14.43 9.03
CA ALA A 298 -9.09 -15.73 8.37
C ALA A 298 -10.38 -16.06 7.59
N VAL A 299 -10.23 -16.59 6.38
CA VAL A 299 -11.32 -17.17 5.60
C VAL A 299 -11.65 -18.59 6.06
N THR A 300 -10.68 -19.28 6.67
CA THR A 300 -10.84 -20.66 7.15
C THR A 300 -10.43 -20.79 8.61
N LYS A 301 -10.98 -21.81 9.26
CA LYS A 301 -10.49 -22.25 10.57
C LYS A 301 -9.60 -23.48 10.40
N ASP A 302 -8.44 -23.50 11.07
CA ASP A 302 -7.53 -24.65 11.15
C ASP A 302 -7.12 -25.23 9.78
N LEU A 303 -6.99 -24.38 8.75
CA LEU A 303 -6.70 -24.78 7.37
C LEU A 303 -7.70 -25.82 6.80
N SER A 304 -8.97 -25.69 7.18
CA SER A 304 -10.06 -26.47 6.59
C SER A 304 -10.41 -25.96 5.18
N PRO A 305 -10.61 -26.84 4.18
CA PRO A 305 -11.15 -26.44 2.87
C PRO A 305 -12.61 -25.99 2.94
N LYS A 306 -13.30 -26.24 4.06
CA LYS A 306 -14.61 -25.65 4.38
C LYS A 306 -14.40 -24.24 4.99
N PRO A 307 -14.75 -23.17 4.27
CA PRO A 307 -14.58 -21.79 4.73
C PRO A 307 -15.58 -21.42 5.84
N LEU A 308 -15.31 -20.31 6.55
CA LEU A 308 -16.17 -19.76 7.60
C LEU A 308 -17.52 -19.24 7.05
N PHE A 309 -17.55 -18.86 5.78
CA PHE A 309 -18.72 -18.37 5.06
C PHE A 309 -18.69 -18.87 3.61
N ASP A 310 -19.84 -18.84 2.94
CA ASP A 310 -19.94 -19.24 1.53
C ASP A 310 -19.17 -18.28 0.63
N LEU A 311 -18.18 -18.82 -0.11
CA LEU A 311 -17.29 -18.07 -0.99
C LEU A 311 -17.85 -17.90 -2.41
N THR A 312 -19.00 -18.50 -2.73
CA THR A 312 -19.58 -18.37 -4.07
C THR A 312 -19.97 -16.92 -4.35
N CYS A 313 -19.60 -16.42 -5.53
CA CYS A 313 -19.94 -15.06 -5.89
C CYS A 313 -21.42 -14.93 -6.27
N PRO A 314 -22.16 -13.98 -5.67
CA PRO A 314 -23.53 -13.70 -6.08
C PRO A 314 -23.56 -13.05 -7.47
N LYS A 315 -24.75 -13.07 -8.09
CA LYS A 315 -24.99 -12.43 -9.40
C LYS A 315 -25.37 -10.95 -9.30
N THR A 316 -25.80 -10.53 -8.12
CA THR A 316 -26.27 -9.17 -7.83
C THR A 316 -25.52 -8.65 -6.62
N PHE A 317 -25.23 -7.35 -6.66
CA PHE A 317 -24.47 -6.67 -5.62
C PHE A 317 -25.20 -5.38 -5.20
N ASP A 318 -25.08 -5.04 -3.92
CA ASP A 318 -25.70 -3.87 -3.31
C ASP A 318 -24.95 -2.59 -3.72
N THR A 319 -23.62 -2.62 -3.66
CA THR A 319 -22.73 -1.50 -3.99
C THR A 319 -22.87 -1.14 -5.47
N LYS A 320 -23.36 0.07 -5.73
CA LYS A 320 -23.44 0.61 -7.10
C LYS A 320 -22.18 1.44 -7.40
N PRO A 321 -21.62 1.38 -8.62
CA PRO A 321 -20.59 2.31 -9.01
C PRO A 321 -21.08 3.74 -8.79
N GLN A 322 -20.30 4.58 -8.11
CA GLN A 322 -20.61 6.01 -8.09
C GLN A 322 -20.39 6.53 -9.51
N THR A 323 -21.48 6.78 -10.24
CA THR A 323 -21.40 7.64 -11.43
C THR A 323 -20.80 8.95 -10.98
N SER A 324 -19.65 9.32 -11.54
CA SER A 324 -19.01 10.60 -11.30
C SER A 324 -20.07 11.68 -11.49
N LEU A 325 -20.57 12.24 -10.39
CA LEU A 325 -21.35 13.46 -10.46
C LEU A 325 -20.36 14.51 -10.94
N THR A 326 -20.34 14.76 -12.25
CA THR A 326 -19.92 16.05 -12.76
C THR A 326 -20.68 17.07 -11.94
N SER A 327 -19.95 17.81 -11.10
CA SER A 327 -20.49 18.90 -10.32
C SER A 327 -21.20 19.84 -11.27
N SER A 328 -22.52 19.70 -11.37
CA SER A 328 -23.37 20.67 -12.04
C SER A 328 -23.17 21.96 -11.27
N ALA A 329 -22.39 22.88 -11.84
CA ALA A 329 -22.26 24.23 -11.32
C ALA A 329 -23.68 24.73 -11.04
N ALA A 330 -23.96 25.02 -9.77
CA ALA A 330 -25.20 25.65 -9.37
C ALA A 330 -25.28 26.96 -10.15
N GLY A 331 -26.15 26.97 -11.18
CA GLY A 331 -26.50 28.17 -11.90
C GLY A 331 -27.18 29.10 -10.91
N THR A 332 -26.44 30.11 -10.45
CA THR A 332 -26.97 31.21 -9.66
C THR A 332 -28.07 31.87 -10.49
N SER A 333 -29.31 31.62 -10.10
CA SER A 333 -30.48 32.29 -10.64
C SER A 333 -30.47 33.76 -10.24
N THR A 334 -29.86 34.62 -11.06
CA THR A 334 -30.03 36.07 -10.96
C THR A 334 -31.33 36.46 -11.67
N ALA A 335 -32.37 36.65 -10.86
CA ALA A 335 -33.62 37.26 -11.30
C ALA A 335 -33.35 38.69 -11.77
N ASN A 336 -33.81 38.99 -12.98
CA ASN A 336 -33.70 40.28 -13.65
C ASN A 336 -34.89 41.17 -13.24
N PRO A 337 -34.72 42.36 -12.64
CA PRO A 337 -35.79 43.35 -12.57
C PRO A 337 -35.66 44.35 -13.72
N LYS A 338 -36.77 44.52 -14.43
CA LYS A 338 -37.03 45.52 -15.47
C LYS A 338 -36.88 46.96 -14.91
N PRO A 339 -36.37 47.93 -15.70
CA PRO A 339 -36.01 49.26 -15.20
C PRO A 339 -37.20 50.22 -15.11
N SER A 340 -37.16 51.11 -14.11
CA SER A 340 -37.94 52.33 -14.02
C SER A 340 -37.00 53.54 -14.10
N ASP A 341 -37.27 54.41 -15.08
CA ASP A 341 -36.62 55.71 -15.29
C ASP A 341 -36.77 56.65 -14.08
N THR A 342 -35.69 57.39 -13.77
CA THR A 342 -35.69 58.87 -13.67
C THR A 342 -34.30 59.40 -13.29
N GLY A 343 -33.81 60.41 -14.04
CA GLY A 343 -33.14 61.58 -13.45
C GLY A 343 -31.61 61.73 -13.57
N ALA A 344 -31.20 62.63 -14.48
CA ALA A 344 -29.90 63.29 -14.70
C ALA A 344 -28.93 63.42 -13.50
N SER A 345 -27.59 63.36 -13.66
CA SER A 345 -26.76 64.49 -14.12
C SER A 345 -25.29 64.08 -14.41
N LYS A 346 -24.71 64.61 -15.50
CA LYS A 346 -23.27 64.71 -15.87
C LYS A 346 -22.62 65.92 -15.11
N PRO A 347 -21.31 66.33 -15.15
CA PRO A 347 -20.07 65.96 -15.91
C PRO A 347 -18.83 65.64 -15.01
N ALA A 348 -17.57 65.43 -15.44
CA ALA A 348 -16.82 65.44 -16.72
C ALA A 348 -15.41 64.81 -16.52
N SER A 349 -14.76 64.47 -17.65
CA SER A 349 -13.31 64.56 -18.01
C SER A 349 -12.26 63.78 -17.15
N SER A 350 -11.18 63.20 -17.68
CA SER A 350 -10.51 63.22 -19.00
C SER A 350 -9.30 62.26 -19.02
N GLY A 351 -8.97 61.72 -20.22
CA GLY A 351 -7.63 61.29 -20.69
C GLY A 351 -7.10 59.96 -20.15
N SER A 352 -6.94 58.87 -20.93
CA SER A 352 -6.02 58.63 -22.08
C SER A 352 -4.55 58.87 -21.68
N SER A 353 -3.54 58.06 -22.01
CA SER A 353 -3.36 56.81 -22.78
C SER A 353 -1.83 56.59 -22.85
N ASP A 354 -1.37 55.33 -22.90
CA ASP A 354 -0.16 54.86 -23.61
C ASP A 354 1.22 55.49 -23.28
N SER A 355 2.40 54.90 -23.49
CA SER A 355 2.92 53.57 -23.78
C SER A 355 4.47 53.71 -23.73
N SER A 356 5.17 52.57 -23.58
CA SER A 356 6.47 52.25 -24.20
C SER A 356 7.78 52.99 -23.84
N SER A 357 8.74 52.16 -23.38
CA SER A 357 10.07 51.86 -23.96
C SER A 357 11.34 52.61 -23.54
N SER A 358 12.29 51.80 -23.04
CA SER A 358 13.70 51.61 -23.48
C SER A 358 14.83 52.57 -23.06
N GLY A 359 16.00 51.93 -22.79
CA GLY A 359 17.37 52.49 -22.80
C GLY A 359 17.97 52.61 -21.40
N ASP A 360 18.78 51.67 -20.89
CA ASP A 360 20.19 51.32 -21.20
C ASP A 360 21.26 52.27 -20.60
N SER A 361 22.40 51.65 -20.28
CA SER A 361 23.75 52.18 -20.03
C SER A 361 24.17 52.56 -18.60
N GLY A 362 25.29 51.98 -18.16
CA GLY A 362 26.24 52.67 -17.27
C GLY A 362 26.99 51.81 -16.25
N ALA A 363 28.21 51.40 -16.61
CA ALA A 363 29.14 50.55 -15.86
C ALA A 363 29.92 51.26 -14.71
N ASN A 364 30.87 50.49 -14.14
CA ASN A 364 32.05 50.84 -13.31
C ASN A 364 31.84 50.68 -11.77
N GLY A 365 32.69 50.05 -10.97
CA GLY A 365 34.03 49.47 -11.14
C GLY A 365 34.77 49.46 -9.78
N GLY A 366 35.71 48.51 -9.57
CA GLY A 366 36.70 48.50 -8.46
C GLY A 366 36.44 47.44 -7.38
N SER A 367 37.14 46.29 -7.32
CA SER A 367 38.58 46.00 -7.07
C SER A 367 38.96 46.01 -5.58
N GLY A 368 39.56 44.90 -5.11
CA GLY A 368 40.16 44.78 -3.77
C GLY A 368 40.43 43.34 -3.27
N THR A 369 41.42 42.67 -3.86
CA THR A 369 42.23 41.54 -3.33
C THR A 369 42.89 41.86 -1.95
N VAL A 370 43.48 41.00 -1.11
CA VAL A 370 44.20 39.70 -1.20
C VAL A 370 44.47 39.13 0.22
N ASN A 371 44.83 37.83 0.28
CA ASN A 371 45.71 37.10 1.23
C ASN A 371 45.24 36.85 2.69
N GLY A 372 45.51 35.71 3.35
CA GLY A 372 46.29 34.52 3.03
C GLY A 372 46.97 33.95 4.29
N ALA A 373 47.11 32.61 4.34
CA ALA A 373 48.12 31.79 5.04
C ALA A 373 47.83 31.09 6.40
N SER A 374 47.91 29.75 6.32
CA SER A 374 48.73 28.80 7.12
C SER A 374 48.33 28.33 8.55
N GLY A 375 48.41 27.00 8.77
CA GLY A 375 48.73 26.43 10.10
C GLY A 375 48.26 25.00 10.40
N SER A 376 49.16 24.04 10.17
CA SER A 376 49.31 22.63 10.63
C SER A 376 48.55 22.07 11.87
N GLY A 377 48.29 20.75 11.83
CA GLY A 377 48.81 19.84 12.88
C GLY A 377 47.88 18.85 13.62
N SER A 378 48.06 17.55 13.31
CA SER A 378 48.14 16.39 14.22
C SER A 378 46.88 15.62 14.71
N SER A 379 47.16 14.32 14.88
CA SER A 379 46.38 13.09 15.09
C SER A 379 45.79 12.87 16.50
N THR A 380 44.75 12.03 16.62
CA THR A 380 44.75 10.74 17.37
C THR A 380 43.39 10.01 17.32
N THR A 381 43.48 8.67 17.38
CA THR A 381 42.47 7.59 17.29
C THR A 381 41.62 7.38 18.57
N PRO A 382 40.60 6.49 18.56
CA PRO A 382 39.35 6.64 19.33
C PRO A 382 39.32 5.91 20.68
N ALA A 383 38.39 6.33 21.55
CA ALA A 383 38.10 5.68 22.83
C ALA A 383 36.85 4.81 22.78
N SER A 384 36.97 3.64 23.41
CA SER A 384 36.07 2.50 23.46
C SER A 384 34.81 2.67 24.32
N ALA A 385 33.92 1.71 24.09
CA ALA A 385 32.69 1.35 24.80
C ALA A 385 32.70 1.46 26.33
N ALA A 386 31.52 1.79 26.87
CA ALA A 386 31.13 1.46 28.24
C ALA A 386 29.69 0.92 28.24
N THR A 387 29.58 -0.33 28.71
CA THR A 387 28.36 -1.05 29.05
C THR A 387 27.86 -0.58 30.40
N THR A 388 26.57 -0.25 30.54
CA THR A 388 25.90 -0.18 31.84
C THR A 388 24.52 -0.85 31.78
N THR A 389 24.42 -1.94 32.54
CA THR A 389 23.22 -2.62 33.03
C THR A 389 22.30 -1.68 33.80
N ALA A 390 20.98 -1.75 33.56
CA ALA A 390 19.96 -1.15 34.40
C ALA A 390 19.04 -2.22 34.98
N ASN A 391 18.99 -2.26 36.31
CA ASN A 391 18.11 -3.08 37.14
C ASN A 391 16.69 -2.47 37.23
N ASN A 392 15.72 -3.36 37.41
CA ASN A 392 14.32 -3.11 37.73
C ASN A 392 14.11 -2.18 38.95
N ALA A 393 13.09 -1.33 38.86
CA ALA A 393 12.37 -0.82 40.03
C ALA A 393 10.87 -0.73 39.72
N VAL A 394 10.08 -1.41 40.55
CA VAL A 394 8.61 -1.43 40.57
C VAL A 394 8.13 -0.22 41.38
N GLY A 395 7.14 0.51 40.87
CA GLY A 395 6.42 1.56 41.59
C GLY A 395 4.96 1.62 41.14
N SER A 396 4.05 1.21 42.04
CA SER A 396 2.60 1.38 41.92
C SER A 396 2.20 2.75 42.46
N TYR A 397 1.21 3.41 41.85
CA TYR A 397 0.06 4.10 42.46
C TYR A 397 -0.65 5.03 41.46
N GLY A 398 -2.00 5.06 41.52
CA GLY A 398 -2.78 6.26 41.18
C GLY A 398 -3.80 6.13 40.05
N LYS A 399 -5.05 5.83 40.41
CA LYS A 399 -6.23 5.98 39.54
C LYS A 399 -6.39 7.43 39.09
N LEU A 400 -6.61 7.65 37.80
CA LEU A 400 -7.27 8.84 37.25
C LEU A 400 -8.19 8.41 36.11
N SER A 401 -9.45 8.83 36.25
CA SER A 401 -10.56 8.68 35.32
C SER A 401 -10.40 9.67 34.15
N GLY A 402 -10.66 9.23 32.93
CA GLY A 402 -10.65 10.09 31.74
C GLY A 402 -10.48 9.30 30.45
N VAL A 403 -11.55 9.26 29.66
CA VAL A 403 -11.72 8.53 28.40
C VAL A 403 -10.57 8.78 27.41
N ALA A 404 -9.87 7.70 27.03
CA ALA A 404 -8.98 7.64 25.87
C ALA A 404 -8.80 6.17 25.46
N CYS A 405 -9.79 5.59 24.79
CA CYS A 405 -9.65 4.26 24.17
C CYS A 405 -8.85 4.39 22.87
N PHE A 406 -7.53 4.54 23.00
CA PHE A 406 -6.58 4.34 21.90
C PHE A 406 -5.97 2.95 22.04
N ALA A 407 -6.33 2.02 21.16
CA ALA A 407 -5.72 0.70 21.08
C ALA A 407 -5.68 0.25 19.62
N ILE A 408 -4.53 0.32 18.95
CA ILE A 408 -3.50 -0.73 18.91
C ILE A 408 -3.64 -1.57 17.62
N ALA A 409 -2.91 -1.17 16.57
CA ALA A 409 -2.25 -2.12 15.69
C ALA A 409 -0.86 -2.36 16.30
N LEU A 410 -0.78 -3.27 17.28
CA LEU A 410 0.49 -3.73 17.83
C LEU A 410 1.14 -4.58 16.74
N VAL A 411 1.93 -3.92 15.89
CA VAL A 411 3.03 -4.57 15.23
C VAL A 411 4.17 -4.55 16.23
N ALA A 412 4.21 -5.57 17.10
CA ALA A 412 5.47 -6.09 17.61
C ALA A 412 6.23 -6.77 16.44
N GLY A 413 6.46 -6.03 15.35
CA GLY A 413 6.99 -6.50 14.07
C GLY A 413 8.47 -6.21 13.90
N GLY A 414 9.23 -6.41 14.97
CA GLY A 414 10.64 -6.73 14.83
C GLY A 414 10.91 -8.24 14.79
N VAL A 415 9.98 -9.07 15.28
CA VAL A 415 10.21 -10.51 15.47
C VAL A 415 9.03 -11.39 15.03
N ALA A 416 7.80 -10.86 14.95
CA ALA A 416 6.64 -11.67 14.57
C ALA A 416 6.43 -11.79 13.04
N LEU A 417 7.10 -10.97 12.24
CA LEU A 417 7.05 -10.96 10.77
C LEU A 417 8.36 -11.43 10.12
N LEU A 418 9.32 -11.90 10.94
CA LEU A 418 10.53 -12.58 10.50
C LEU A 418 10.38 -14.10 10.60
#